data_AF-A0A921GNK0-F1
#
_entry.id   AF-A0A921GNK0-F1
#
_cell.length_a   1.000
_cell.length_b   1.000
_cell.length_c   1.000
_cell.angle_alpha   90.00
_cell.angle_beta   90.00
_cell.angle_gamma   90.00
#
_symmetry.space_group_name_H-M   'P 1'
#
loop_
_entity.id
_entity.type
_entity.pdbx_description
1 polymer ?
#
loop_
_entity_poly.entity_id
_entity_poly.type
_entity_poly.pdbx_seq_one_letter_code
_entity_poly.pdbx_strand_id
1 'polypeptide(L)'
;AVDRGAGSDTVEITNAVATQIQKILNAPVARSDMKVSADLRPEGKVGPLTRTAESWIDYLRRDAETWEKQALLRARVVVSSEALGERLTEEMDRHRYPGGGLEEQDRRAITRMKARVESERLPRNADPSRHLKLGRGGMTDVEWCTQLLALEHGHEVEGLRTTSTLAQLEAAVAAELLEGREAEELRAAWTLAWQLRRGLFLWKGREGEVLPSDRNDLRALALLIDGEDATAAELEDRYLKVTRRSRTLAEQIIFGEDG
;
A
#
# COMPACT_ATOMS: atom_id res chain seq x y z
N ALA A 1 -35.38 -7.07 13.93
CA ALA A 1 -35.04 -6.13 15.01
C ALA A 1 -33.55 -5.86 14.91
N VAL A 2 -33.16 -4.62 14.61
CA VAL A 2 -31.74 -4.22 14.58
C VAL A 2 -31.28 -4.21 16.03
N ASP A 3 -30.34 -5.08 16.36
CA ASP A 3 -29.74 -5.20 17.68
C ASP A 3 -29.13 -3.84 18.07
N ARG A 4 -29.74 -3.20 19.09
CA ARG A 4 -29.38 -1.85 19.58
C ARG A 4 -28.39 -1.91 20.74
N GLY A 5 -27.46 -2.83 20.70
CA GLY A 5 -26.39 -2.88 21.68
C GLY A 5 -25.93 -4.30 21.89
N ALA A 6 -24.87 -4.66 21.19
CA ALA A 6 -23.92 -5.66 21.64
C ALA A 6 -23.68 -5.44 23.15
N GLY A 7 -24.29 -6.28 24.00
CA GLY A 7 -24.04 -6.25 25.45
C GLY A 7 -22.55 -6.43 25.74
N SER A 8 -22.15 -6.25 27.00
CA SER A 8 -20.77 -6.51 27.48
C SER A 8 -20.21 -7.82 26.90
N ASP A 9 -21.04 -8.86 26.89
CA ASP A 9 -20.71 -10.20 26.47
C ASP A 9 -20.33 -10.27 24.99
N THR A 10 -20.94 -9.45 24.13
CA THR A 10 -20.62 -9.43 22.70
C THR A 10 -19.25 -8.82 22.46
N VAL A 11 -18.91 -7.73 23.15
CA VAL A 11 -17.58 -7.08 23.06
C VAL A 11 -16.49 -8.01 23.60
N GLU A 12 -16.77 -8.73 24.69
CA GLU A 12 -15.85 -9.74 25.23
C GLU A 12 -15.60 -10.87 24.23
N ILE A 13 -16.67 -11.43 23.65
CA ILE A 13 -16.58 -12.51 22.65
C ILE A 13 -15.80 -12.04 21.41
N THR A 14 -16.11 -10.87 20.85
CA THR A 14 -15.42 -10.38 19.65
C THR A 14 -13.94 -10.12 19.91
N ASN A 15 -13.60 -9.55 21.06
CA ASN A 15 -12.19 -9.34 21.44
C ASN A 15 -11.46 -10.67 21.68
N ALA A 16 -12.09 -11.65 22.32
CA ALA A 16 -11.51 -12.97 22.51
C ALA A 16 -11.23 -13.67 21.18
N VAL A 17 -12.20 -13.62 20.23
CA VAL A 17 -12.04 -14.17 18.89
C VAL A 17 -10.92 -13.46 18.12
N ALA A 18 -10.91 -12.12 18.09
CA ALA A 18 -9.88 -11.36 17.38
C ALA A 18 -8.47 -11.60 17.95
N THR A 19 -8.35 -11.65 19.29
CA THR A 19 -7.09 -11.96 19.97
C THR A 19 -6.61 -13.37 19.64
N GLN A 20 -7.52 -14.35 19.64
CA GLN A 20 -7.19 -15.73 19.31
C GLN A 20 -6.75 -15.88 17.85
N ILE A 21 -7.39 -15.18 16.91
CA ILE A 21 -6.97 -15.14 15.49
C ILE A 21 -5.56 -14.57 15.38
N GLN A 22 -5.28 -13.43 16.01
CA GLN A 22 -3.94 -12.85 16.00
C GLN A 22 -2.90 -13.80 16.60
N LYS A 23 -3.24 -14.48 17.70
CA LYS A 23 -2.35 -15.46 18.35
C LYS A 23 -2.04 -16.64 17.45
N ILE A 24 -3.04 -17.19 16.75
CA ILE A 24 -2.86 -18.34 15.85
C ILE A 24 -2.02 -17.93 14.64
N LEU A 25 -2.36 -16.82 13.98
CA LEU A 25 -1.68 -16.39 12.74
C LEU A 25 -0.25 -15.88 12.99
N ASN A 26 0.01 -15.33 14.17
CA ASN A 26 1.36 -14.88 14.55
C ASN A 26 2.19 -15.97 15.26
N ALA A 27 1.70 -17.21 15.38
CA ALA A 27 2.41 -18.27 16.08
C ALA A 27 3.70 -18.68 15.32
N PRO A 28 4.83 -18.92 16.00
CA PRO A 28 6.12 -19.26 15.37
C PRO A 28 6.11 -20.53 14.51
N VAL A 29 5.09 -21.38 14.67
CA VAL A 29 4.92 -22.65 13.95
C VAL A 29 4.56 -22.47 12.48
N ALA A 30 4.05 -21.28 12.12
CA ALA A 30 3.90 -20.92 10.73
C ALA A 30 5.29 -20.48 10.22
N ARG A 31 5.97 -21.33 9.43
CA ARG A 31 7.13 -20.90 8.61
C ARG A 31 6.77 -19.82 7.57
N SER A 32 5.60 -19.21 7.69
CA SER A 32 5.14 -18.07 6.92
C SER A 32 5.38 -16.79 7.73
N ASP A 33 6.06 -15.82 7.13
CA ASP A 33 6.20 -14.45 7.67
C ASP A 33 4.88 -13.63 7.63
N MET A 34 3.73 -14.29 7.60
CA MET A 34 2.41 -13.66 7.54
C MET A 34 1.96 -13.17 8.91
N LYS A 35 2.67 -12.16 9.43
CA LYS A 35 2.26 -11.49 10.66
C LYS A 35 1.02 -10.63 10.41
N VAL A 36 0.00 -10.84 11.21
CA VAL A 36 -1.20 -10.00 11.24
C VAL A 36 -1.00 -8.88 12.25
N SER A 37 -1.18 -7.65 11.79
CA SER A 37 -1.23 -6.44 12.61
C SER A 37 -2.61 -5.79 12.51
N ALA A 38 -3.08 -5.24 13.63
CA ALA A 38 -4.28 -4.42 13.71
C ALA A 38 -3.95 -2.94 13.98
N ASP A 39 -2.73 -2.50 13.66
CA ASP A 39 -2.24 -1.14 13.98
C ASP A 39 -2.89 -0.04 13.14
N LEU A 40 -3.59 -0.38 12.06
CA LEU A 40 -4.36 0.56 11.22
C LEU A 40 -5.85 0.67 11.63
N ARG A 41 -6.25 0.06 12.75
CA ARG A 41 -7.61 0.25 13.29
C ARG A 41 -7.77 1.66 13.87
N PRO A 42 -9.01 2.17 14.04
CA PRO A 42 -9.26 3.44 14.70
C PRO A 42 -8.50 3.59 16.03
N GLU A 43 -7.84 4.73 16.21
CA GLU A 43 -6.95 5.05 17.34
C GLU A 43 -5.74 4.08 17.50
N GLY A 44 -5.42 3.31 16.46
CA GLY A 44 -4.26 2.43 16.42
C GLY A 44 -4.16 1.49 17.63
N LYS A 45 -2.99 1.45 18.27
CA LYS A 45 -2.71 0.54 19.40
C LYS A 45 -3.52 0.84 20.67
N VAL A 46 -3.95 2.08 20.86
CA VAL A 46 -4.70 2.50 22.05
C VAL A 46 -6.20 2.27 21.90
N GLY A 47 -6.69 2.15 20.65
CA GLY A 47 -8.07 1.84 20.36
C GLY A 47 -8.46 0.37 20.63
N PRO A 48 -9.75 0.10 20.85
CA PRO A 48 -10.26 -1.25 21.04
C PRO A 48 -9.96 -2.13 19.82
N LEU A 49 -9.68 -3.42 20.05
CA LEU A 49 -9.35 -4.36 18.98
C LEU A 49 -10.56 -4.65 18.07
N THR A 50 -11.76 -4.62 18.64
CA THR A 50 -13.03 -4.80 17.91
C THR A 50 -13.99 -3.66 18.21
N ARG A 51 -14.85 -3.33 17.24
CA ARG A 51 -15.86 -2.27 17.31
C ARG A 51 -17.15 -2.73 16.68
N THR A 52 -18.26 -2.10 17.07
CA THR A 52 -19.51 -2.19 16.31
C THR A 52 -19.36 -1.47 14.97
N ALA A 53 -20.15 -1.85 13.97
CA ALA A 53 -20.15 -1.18 12.68
C ALA A 53 -20.53 0.30 12.83
N GLU A 54 -21.50 0.61 13.69
CA GLU A 54 -21.93 1.97 14.00
C GLU A 54 -20.79 2.80 14.58
N SER A 55 -20.07 2.29 15.59
CA SER A 55 -18.94 2.99 16.20
C SER A 55 -17.79 3.23 15.21
N TRP A 56 -17.54 2.27 14.31
CA TRP A 56 -16.52 2.41 13.29
C TRP A 56 -16.90 3.46 12.24
N ILE A 57 -18.15 3.47 11.80
CA ILE A 57 -18.68 4.49 10.86
C ILE A 57 -18.66 5.88 11.49
N ASP A 58 -19.07 6.01 12.76
CA ASP A 58 -19.06 7.29 13.47
C ASP A 58 -17.64 7.85 13.62
N TYR A 59 -16.65 6.98 13.89
CA TYR A 59 -15.24 7.37 13.91
C TYR A 59 -14.77 7.88 12.54
N LEU A 60 -15.06 7.14 11.46
CA LEU A 60 -14.65 7.57 10.11
C LEU A 60 -15.23 8.93 9.73
N ARG A 61 -16.47 9.22 10.15
CA ARG A 61 -17.15 10.47 9.83
C ARG A 61 -16.66 11.68 10.62
N ARG A 62 -16.18 11.47 11.84
CA ARG A 62 -15.89 12.58 12.78
C ARG A 62 -14.40 12.79 13.00
N ASP A 63 -13.65 11.71 13.10
CA ASP A 63 -12.34 11.70 13.72
C ASP A 63 -11.23 11.23 12.76
N ALA A 64 -11.57 10.59 11.64
CA ALA A 64 -10.56 10.02 10.74
C ALA A 64 -9.63 11.05 10.13
N GLU A 65 -8.33 10.78 10.28
CA GLU A 65 -7.27 11.61 9.72
C GLU A 65 -7.09 11.36 8.21
N THR A 66 -6.50 12.33 7.50
CA THR A 66 -6.27 12.24 6.06
C THR A 66 -5.48 10.99 5.66
N TRP A 67 -4.52 10.56 6.48
CA TRP A 67 -3.75 9.34 6.22
C TRP A 67 -4.58 8.07 6.37
N GLU A 68 -5.60 8.06 7.24
CA GLU A 68 -6.52 6.94 7.39
C GLU A 68 -7.40 6.81 6.14
N LYS A 69 -7.89 7.95 5.61
CA LYS A 69 -8.60 7.98 4.32
C LYS A 69 -7.74 7.40 3.19
N GLN A 70 -6.45 7.75 3.14
CA GLN A 70 -5.51 7.16 2.18
C GLN A 70 -5.35 5.64 2.41
N ALA A 71 -5.22 5.19 3.66
CA ALA A 71 -5.12 3.78 3.98
C ALA A 71 -6.37 2.98 3.53
N LEU A 72 -7.56 3.60 3.57
CA LEU A 72 -8.80 2.99 3.07
C LEU A 72 -8.76 2.66 1.57
N LEU A 73 -7.90 3.30 0.75
CA LEU A 73 -7.72 2.94 -0.67
C LEU A 73 -7.20 1.51 -0.87
N ARG A 74 -6.59 0.92 0.17
CA ARG A 74 -6.11 -0.46 0.18
C ARG A 74 -7.01 -1.40 0.96
N ALA A 75 -8.05 -0.87 1.60
CA ALA A 75 -9.00 -1.66 2.38
C ALA A 75 -10.04 -2.34 1.48
N ARG A 76 -10.39 -3.57 1.85
CA ARG A 76 -11.52 -4.31 1.30
C ARG A 76 -12.15 -5.17 2.39
N VAL A 77 -13.46 -5.36 2.32
CA VAL A 77 -14.14 -6.33 3.18
C VAL A 77 -13.73 -7.73 2.72
N VAL A 78 -13.30 -8.57 3.66
CA VAL A 78 -12.84 -9.95 3.38
C VAL A 78 -13.88 -10.98 3.84
N VAL A 79 -14.50 -10.74 4.99
CA VAL A 79 -15.51 -11.64 5.58
C VAL A 79 -16.60 -10.79 6.22
N SER A 80 -17.83 -10.93 5.75
CA SER A 80 -19.04 -10.29 6.30
C SER A 80 -20.30 -10.98 5.79
N SER A 81 -21.46 -10.66 6.35
CA SER A 81 -22.71 -10.80 5.58
C SER A 81 -22.71 -9.80 4.42
N GLU A 82 -23.51 -10.09 3.38
CA GLU A 82 -23.64 -9.23 2.20
C GLU A 82 -24.04 -7.80 2.57
N ALA A 83 -25.15 -7.65 3.29
CA ALA A 83 -25.67 -6.34 3.73
C ALA A 83 -24.68 -5.54 4.59
N LEU A 84 -23.87 -6.20 5.44
CA LEU A 84 -22.85 -5.50 6.22
C LEU A 84 -21.66 -5.10 5.35
N GLY A 85 -21.25 -5.97 4.42
CA GLY A 85 -20.12 -5.73 3.52
C GLY A 85 -20.38 -4.55 2.59
N GLU A 86 -21.58 -4.49 1.99
CA GLU A 86 -22.03 -3.37 1.17
C GLU A 86 -22.02 -2.08 1.97
N ARG A 87 -22.66 -2.06 3.15
CA ARG A 87 -22.70 -0.89 4.03
C ARG A 87 -21.30 -0.40 4.41
N LEU A 88 -20.39 -1.28 4.79
CA LEU A 88 -19.01 -0.89 5.13
C LEU A 88 -18.26 -0.37 3.91
N THR A 89 -18.47 -0.96 2.73
CA THR A 89 -17.83 -0.53 1.48
C THR A 89 -18.32 0.85 1.07
N GLU A 90 -19.63 1.10 1.11
CA GLU A 90 -20.20 2.42 0.83
C GLU A 90 -19.64 3.50 1.77
N GLU A 91 -19.51 3.21 3.06
CA GLU A 91 -18.94 4.16 4.00
C GLU A 91 -17.44 4.39 3.74
N MET A 92 -16.65 3.35 3.43
CA MET A 92 -15.26 3.54 3.00
C MET A 92 -15.16 4.42 1.76
N ASP A 93 -16.00 4.16 0.76
CA ASP A 93 -15.99 4.87 -0.52
C ASP A 93 -16.29 6.36 -0.37
N ARG A 94 -17.21 6.74 0.53
CA ARG A 94 -17.46 8.16 0.84
C ARG A 94 -16.24 8.90 1.38
N HIS A 95 -15.35 8.20 2.08
CA HIS A 95 -14.15 8.80 2.67
C HIS A 95 -12.92 8.75 1.78
N ARG A 96 -12.77 7.68 0.99
CA ARG A 96 -11.61 7.50 0.09
C ARG A 96 -11.84 8.03 -1.33
N TYR A 97 -13.08 8.37 -1.69
CA TYR A 97 -13.48 9.02 -2.95
C TYR A 97 -14.45 10.21 -2.68
N PRO A 98 -14.01 11.25 -1.95
CA PRO A 98 -14.87 12.38 -1.62
C PRO A 98 -15.36 13.09 -2.90
N GLY A 99 -16.62 13.53 -2.90
CA GLY A 99 -17.19 14.26 -4.03
C GLY A 99 -16.42 15.57 -4.25
N GLY A 100 -15.95 15.80 -5.48
CA GLY A 100 -15.10 16.94 -5.83
C GLY A 100 -13.60 16.69 -5.67
N GLY A 101 -13.20 15.47 -5.28
CA GLY A 101 -11.81 15.06 -5.19
C GLY A 101 -11.12 15.49 -3.89
N LEU A 102 -9.79 15.41 -3.89
CA LEU A 102 -8.97 15.69 -2.73
C LEU A 102 -8.82 17.19 -2.51
N GLU A 103 -9.21 17.68 -1.33
CA GLU A 103 -9.01 19.07 -0.96
C GLU A 103 -7.52 19.42 -0.85
N GLU A 104 -7.15 20.64 -1.22
CA GLU A 104 -5.76 21.11 -1.23
C GLU A 104 -5.08 21.05 0.16
N GLN A 105 -5.84 21.21 1.26
CA GLN A 105 -5.32 21.00 2.61
C GLN A 105 -4.93 19.53 2.86
N ASP A 106 -5.79 18.61 2.43
CA ASP A 106 -5.58 17.16 2.57
C ASP A 106 -4.45 16.68 1.64
N ARG A 107 -4.35 17.21 0.41
CA ARG A 107 -3.22 16.97 -0.50
C ARG A 107 -1.90 17.32 0.16
N ARG A 108 -1.77 18.53 0.73
CA ARG A 108 -0.56 18.91 1.48
C ARG A 108 -0.28 18.03 2.68
N ALA A 109 -1.30 17.54 3.39
CA ALA A 109 -1.12 16.63 4.51
C ALA A 109 -0.52 15.28 4.05
N ILE A 110 -1.02 14.73 2.94
CA ILE A 110 -0.50 13.49 2.34
C ILE A 110 0.94 13.67 1.84
N THR A 111 1.23 14.77 1.15
CA THR A 111 2.58 15.06 0.65
C THR A 111 3.59 15.25 1.80
N ARG A 112 3.22 15.93 2.88
CA ARG A 112 4.05 16.02 4.10
C ARG A 112 4.27 14.64 4.74
N MET A 113 3.23 13.81 4.77
CA MET A 113 3.36 12.45 5.26
C MET A 113 4.32 11.62 4.39
N LYS A 114 4.27 11.75 3.06
CA LYS A 114 5.22 11.10 2.15
C LYS A 114 6.65 11.46 2.50
N ALA A 115 6.94 12.75 2.63
CA ALA A 115 8.28 13.24 2.98
C ALA A 115 8.76 12.69 4.33
N ARG A 116 7.87 12.62 5.33
CA ARG A 116 8.18 12.02 6.64
C ARG A 116 8.47 10.53 6.53
N VAL A 117 7.69 9.79 5.73
CA VAL A 117 7.95 8.35 5.54
C VAL A 117 9.30 8.12 4.87
N GLU A 118 9.67 8.93 3.88
CA GLU A 118 11.00 8.85 3.26
C GLU A 118 12.14 9.10 4.25
N SER A 119 12.00 10.08 5.14
CA SER A 119 13.05 10.45 6.09
C SER A 119 13.14 9.53 7.32
N GLU A 120 12.01 8.99 7.79
CA GLU A 120 11.95 8.25 9.06
C GLU A 120 11.92 6.72 8.90
N ARG A 121 11.37 6.19 7.80
CA ARG A 121 11.15 4.74 7.65
C ARG A 121 12.27 4.02 6.93
N LEU A 122 13.06 4.72 6.11
CA LEU A 122 14.23 4.12 5.49
C LEU A 122 15.27 3.81 6.58
N PRO A 123 15.79 2.56 6.69
CA PRO A 123 16.81 2.25 7.67
C PRO A 123 18.06 3.14 7.49
N ARG A 124 18.63 3.66 8.59
CA ARG A 124 19.74 4.65 8.56
C ARG A 124 20.94 4.28 7.68
N ASN A 125 21.20 2.99 7.50
CA ASN A 125 22.35 2.49 6.72
C ASN A 125 21.92 1.87 5.38
N ALA A 126 20.65 1.95 5.01
CA ALA A 126 20.17 1.46 3.73
C ALA A 126 20.44 2.51 2.64
N ASP A 127 20.98 2.05 1.51
CA ASP A 127 21.09 2.88 0.31
C ASP A 127 19.69 3.13 -0.29
N PRO A 128 19.21 4.40 -0.35
CA PRO A 128 17.89 4.72 -0.90
C PRO A 128 17.72 4.30 -2.36
N SER A 129 18.81 4.21 -3.14
CA SER A 129 18.75 3.81 -4.55
C SER A 129 18.55 2.29 -4.73
N ARG A 130 18.87 1.50 -3.70
CA ARG A 130 18.79 0.04 -3.72
C ARG A 130 17.63 -0.52 -2.90
N HIS A 131 17.00 0.28 -2.06
CA HIS A 131 15.89 -0.19 -1.23
C HIS A 131 14.62 -0.39 -2.07
N LEU A 132 14.19 -1.64 -2.23
CA LEU A 132 13.16 -2.06 -3.19
C LEU A 132 11.76 -1.49 -2.88
N LYS A 133 11.45 -1.34 -1.59
CA LYS A 133 10.13 -0.85 -1.14
C LYS A 133 10.13 0.66 -0.88
N LEU A 134 10.89 1.09 0.13
CA LEU A 134 10.96 2.47 0.63
C LEU A 134 12.01 3.35 -0.07
N GLY A 135 12.77 2.81 -1.02
CA GLY A 135 13.77 3.57 -1.75
C GLY A 135 13.16 4.48 -2.81
N ARG A 136 14.00 5.35 -3.37
CA ARG A 136 13.60 6.34 -4.37
C ARG A 136 13.11 5.64 -5.64
N GLY A 137 11.89 5.97 -6.07
CA GLY A 137 11.22 5.35 -7.21
C GLY A 137 10.90 3.86 -7.02
N GLY A 138 11.01 3.35 -5.79
CA GLY A 138 10.66 1.98 -5.42
C GLY A 138 9.14 1.78 -5.33
N MET A 139 8.72 0.61 -4.80
CA MET A 139 7.30 0.23 -4.79
C MET A 139 6.40 1.29 -4.14
N THR A 140 6.85 1.88 -3.03
CA THR A 140 6.03 2.78 -2.23
C THR A 140 5.84 4.15 -2.91
N ASP A 141 6.80 4.61 -3.74
CA ASP A 141 6.61 5.82 -4.56
C ASP A 141 5.49 5.60 -5.59
N VAL A 142 5.51 4.47 -6.29
CA VAL A 142 4.48 4.11 -7.28
C VAL A 142 3.11 3.94 -6.62
N GLU A 143 3.06 3.28 -5.45
CA GLU A 143 1.82 3.14 -4.67
C GLU A 143 1.24 4.50 -4.28
N TRP A 144 2.08 5.44 -3.83
CA TRP A 144 1.62 6.80 -3.49
C TRP A 144 1.09 7.56 -4.71
N CYS A 145 1.73 7.44 -5.87
CA CYS A 145 1.24 8.06 -7.11
C CYS A 145 -0.19 7.61 -7.42
N THR A 146 -0.41 6.29 -7.44
CA THR A 146 -1.73 5.72 -7.74
C THR A 146 -2.77 6.04 -6.68
N GLN A 147 -2.37 6.12 -5.41
CA GLN A 147 -3.27 6.48 -4.32
C GLN A 147 -3.67 7.96 -4.37
N LEU A 148 -2.75 8.85 -4.74
CA LEU A 148 -3.06 10.26 -4.88
C LEU A 148 -4.04 10.49 -6.03
N LEU A 149 -3.79 9.87 -7.19
CA LEU A 149 -4.72 9.89 -8.32
C LEU A 149 -6.10 9.35 -7.94
N ALA A 150 -6.16 8.27 -7.16
CA ALA A 150 -7.41 7.70 -6.71
C ALA A 150 -8.18 8.61 -5.73
N LEU A 151 -7.49 9.34 -4.85
CA LEU A 151 -8.12 10.32 -3.96
C LEU A 151 -8.63 11.54 -4.73
N GLU A 152 -7.91 11.95 -5.76
CA GLU A 152 -8.20 13.16 -6.54
C GLU A 152 -9.30 12.96 -7.57
N HIS A 153 -9.31 11.78 -8.21
CA HIS A 153 -10.14 11.53 -9.37
C HIS A 153 -11.06 10.33 -9.20
N GLY A 154 -10.95 9.56 -8.11
CA GLY A 154 -11.78 8.37 -7.91
C GLY A 154 -13.27 8.67 -7.78
N HIS A 155 -13.67 9.90 -7.47
CA HIS A 155 -15.08 10.30 -7.47
C HIS A 155 -15.67 10.35 -8.89
N GLU A 156 -14.85 10.64 -9.91
CA GLU A 156 -15.24 10.72 -11.34
C GLU A 156 -14.84 9.48 -12.14
N VAL A 157 -13.68 8.90 -11.84
CA VAL A 157 -13.09 7.77 -12.58
C VAL A 157 -13.27 6.49 -11.79
N GLU A 158 -14.35 5.76 -12.08
CA GLU A 158 -14.68 4.50 -11.38
C GLU A 158 -13.54 3.46 -11.46
N GLY A 159 -12.79 3.43 -12.56
CA GLY A 159 -11.65 2.51 -12.73
C GLY A 159 -10.54 2.67 -11.67
N LEU A 160 -10.42 3.85 -11.03
CA LEU A 160 -9.48 4.07 -9.93
C LEU A 160 -9.96 3.48 -8.59
N ARG A 161 -11.22 3.04 -8.50
CA ARG A 161 -11.84 2.46 -7.30
C ARG A 161 -11.46 0.98 -7.10
N THR A 162 -10.17 0.71 -7.16
CA THR A 162 -9.58 -0.63 -6.98
C THR A 162 -8.41 -0.57 -6.01
N THR A 163 -8.17 -1.68 -5.32
CA THR A 163 -7.03 -1.81 -4.39
C THR A 163 -5.73 -2.19 -5.11
N SER A 164 -5.76 -2.45 -6.42
CA SER A 164 -4.60 -2.86 -7.21
C SER A 164 -3.88 -1.66 -7.81
N THR A 165 -2.60 -1.47 -7.44
CA THR A 165 -1.73 -0.42 -7.99
C THR A 165 -1.63 -0.49 -9.51
N LEU A 166 -1.47 -1.69 -10.09
CA LEU A 166 -1.33 -1.83 -11.54
C LEU A 166 -2.65 -1.53 -12.27
N ALA A 167 -3.79 -1.92 -11.70
CA ALA A 167 -5.09 -1.58 -12.28
C ALA A 167 -5.38 -0.08 -12.16
N GLN A 168 -4.93 0.58 -11.09
CA GLN A 168 -5.01 2.04 -10.97
C GLN A 168 -4.18 2.77 -12.03
N LEU A 169 -2.97 2.27 -12.36
CA LEU A 169 -2.18 2.82 -13.46
C LEU A 169 -2.91 2.68 -14.81
N GLU A 170 -3.54 1.53 -15.07
CA GLU A 170 -4.32 1.30 -16.30
C GLU A 170 -5.52 2.25 -16.39
N ALA A 171 -6.26 2.40 -15.29
CA ALA A 171 -7.38 3.32 -15.20
C ALA A 171 -6.95 4.79 -15.36
N ALA A 172 -5.81 5.18 -14.81
CA ALA A 172 -5.27 6.53 -14.96
C ALA A 172 -4.94 6.85 -16.42
N VAL A 173 -4.36 5.91 -17.17
CA VAL A 173 -4.11 6.09 -18.61
C VAL A 173 -5.42 6.17 -19.40
N ALA A 174 -6.38 5.28 -19.09
CA ALA A 174 -7.68 5.27 -19.77
C ALA A 174 -8.48 6.57 -19.54
N ALA A 175 -8.25 7.24 -18.42
CA ALA A 175 -8.84 8.52 -18.07
C ALA A 175 -7.97 9.73 -18.44
N GLU A 176 -6.87 9.53 -19.18
CA GLU A 176 -5.93 10.59 -19.61
C GLU A 176 -5.29 11.37 -18.46
N LEU A 177 -5.25 10.79 -17.25
CA LEU A 177 -4.58 11.36 -16.06
C LEU A 177 -3.07 11.11 -16.05
N LEU A 178 -2.62 10.12 -16.83
CA LEU A 178 -1.21 9.81 -17.07
C LEU A 178 -1.00 9.46 -18.54
N GLU A 179 0.15 9.83 -19.09
CA GLU A 179 0.55 9.32 -20.39
C GLU A 179 0.85 7.81 -20.29
N GLY A 180 0.56 7.06 -21.36
CA GLY A 180 0.84 5.61 -21.39
C GLY A 180 2.32 5.27 -21.11
N ARG A 181 3.24 6.17 -21.51
CA ARG A 181 4.67 6.00 -21.23
C ARG A 181 5.00 6.16 -19.74
N GLU A 182 4.40 7.13 -19.06
CA GLU A 182 4.62 7.37 -17.63
C GLU A 182 4.13 6.19 -16.80
N ALA A 183 2.93 5.69 -17.13
CA ALA A 183 2.37 4.51 -16.48
C ALA A 183 3.24 3.26 -16.69
N GLU A 184 3.85 3.09 -17.87
CA GLU A 184 4.76 1.98 -18.14
C GLU A 184 6.07 2.08 -17.34
N GLU A 185 6.61 3.29 -17.17
CA GLU A 185 7.80 3.52 -16.34
C GLU A 185 7.53 3.22 -14.85
N LEU A 186 6.37 3.64 -14.32
CA LEU A 186 5.92 3.30 -12.97
C LEU A 186 5.65 1.80 -12.80
N ARG A 187 4.96 1.16 -13.77
CA ARG A 187 4.68 -0.29 -13.79
C ARG A 187 5.97 -1.09 -13.79
N ALA A 188 6.94 -0.72 -14.61
CA ALA A 188 8.23 -1.42 -14.72
C ALA A 188 8.99 -1.38 -13.39
N ALA A 189 9.04 -0.21 -12.73
CA ALA A 189 9.70 -0.07 -11.44
C ALA A 189 8.99 -0.88 -10.34
N TRP A 190 7.66 -0.78 -10.23
CA TRP A 190 6.90 -1.51 -9.22
C TRP A 190 6.99 -3.03 -9.41
N THR A 191 6.81 -3.51 -10.65
CA THR A 191 6.84 -4.95 -10.97
C THR A 191 8.22 -5.53 -10.72
N LEU A 192 9.29 -4.86 -11.18
CA LEU A 192 10.66 -5.34 -10.98
C LEU A 192 11.04 -5.34 -9.50
N ALA A 193 10.69 -4.30 -8.74
CA ALA A 193 10.91 -4.26 -7.30
C ALA A 193 10.15 -5.38 -6.57
N TRP A 194 8.90 -5.66 -6.96
CA TRP A 194 8.12 -6.78 -6.42
C TRP A 194 8.79 -8.13 -6.74
N GLN A 195 9.17 -8.35 -8.00
CA GLN A 195 9.85 -9.56 -8.45
C GLN A 195 11.17 -9.78 -7.71
N LEU A 196 11.98 -8.74 -7.54
CA LEU A 196 13.24 -8.80 -6.78
C LEU A 196 13.00 -9.18 -5.31
N ARG A 197 12.02 -8.58 -4.63
CA ARG A 197 11.67 -8.93 -3.24
C ARG A 197 11.22 -10.38 -3.11
N ARG A 198 10.43 -10.87 -4.07
CA ARG A 198 9.97 -12.28 -4.09
C ARG A 198 11.09 -13.25 -4.47
N GLY A 199 11.93 -12.89 -5.44
CA GLY A 199 13.11 -13.64 -5.84
C GLY A 199 14.12 -13.78 -4.70
N LEU A 200 14.33 -12.71 -3.92
CA LEU A 200 15.18 -12.76 -2.72
C LEU A 200 14.65 -13.75 -1.69
N PHE A 201 13.33 -13.77 -1.49
CA PHE A 201 12.70 -14.76 -0.62
C PHE A 201 12.92 -16.20 -1.12
N LEU A 202 12.73 -16.45 -2.41
CA LEU A 202 12.97 -17.77 -3.01
C LEU A 202 14.44 -18.19 -2.93
N TRP A 203 15.37 -17.26 -3.17
CA TRP A 203 16.81 -17.53 -3.19
C TRP A 203 17.42 -17.69 -1.78
N LYS A 204 17.02 -16.85 -0.83
CA LYS A 204 17.63 -16.78 0.52
C LYS A 204 16.77 -17.41 1.61
N GLY A 205 15.52 -17.76 1.32
CA GLY A 205 14.57 -18.29 2.31
C GLY A 205 14.12 -17.26 3.36
N ARG A 206 14.31 -15.96 3.11
CA ARG A 206 13.90 -14.86 4.00
C ARG A 206 13.58 -13.61 3.21
N GLU A 207 12.73 -12.74 3.75
CA GLU A 207 12.40 -11.47 3.09
C GLU A 207 13.65 -10.60 2.88
N GLY A 208 13.72 -9.99 1.68
CA GLY A 208 14.73 -9.01 1.34
C GLY A 208 14.08 -7.71 0.89
N GLU A 209 14.56 -6.59 1.43
CA GLU A 209 14.07 -5.24 1.10
C GLU A 209 15.08 -4.40 0.32
N VAL A 210 16.29 -4.91 0.13
CA VAL A 210 17.40 -4.20 -0.53
C VAL A 210 17.94 -5.04 -1.67
N LEU A 211 18.15 -4.42 -2.84
CA LEU A 211 18.84 -5.04 -3.96
C LEU A 211 20.27 -5.44 -3.52
N PRO A 212 20.64 -6.73 -3.57
CA PRO A 212 21.95 -7.18 -3.11
C PRO A 212 23.06 -6.57 -3.96
N SER A 213 24.23 -6.34 -3.35
CA SER A 213 25.46 -5.93 -4.07
C SER A 213 26.36 -7.12 -4.40
N ASP A 214 26.11 -8.29 -3.80
CA ASP A 214 26.83 -9.51 -4.12
C ASP A 214 26.47 -10.00 -5.53
N ARG A 215 27.49 -10.30 -6.34
CA ARG A 215 27.29 -10.67 -7.74
C ARG A 215 26.64 -12.05 -7.92
N ASN A 216 26.82 -12.98 -6.99
CA ASN A 216 26.17 -14.29 -7.07
C ASN A 216 24.67 -14.15 -6.77
N ASP A 217 24.33 -13.34 -5.76
CA ASP A 217 22.94 -13.06 -5.41
C ASP A 217 22.22 -12.34 -6.56
N LEU A 218 22.84 -11.30 -7.14
CA LEU A 218 22.29 -10.63 -8.32
C LEU A 218 22.14 -11.57 -9.51
N ARG A 219 23.12 -12.46 -9.76
CA ARG A 219 23.03 -13.42 -10.86
C ARG A 219 21.88 -14.41 -10.63
N ALA A 220 21.70 -14.90 -9.42
CA ALA A 220 20.59 -15.78 -9.07
C ALA A 220 19.23 -15.10 -9.28
N LEU A 221 19.10 -13.84 -8.88
CA LEU A 221 17.89 -13.06 -9.14
C LEU A 221 17.66 -12.84 -10.65
N ALA A 222 18.71 -12.56 -11.41
CA ALA A 222 18.62 -12.38 -12.86
C ALA A 222 18.11 -13.67 -13.54
N LEU A 223 18.63 -14.83 -13.14
CA LEU A 223 18.13 -16.13 -13.62
C LEU A 223 16.65 -16.34 -13.33
N LEU A 224 16.22 -16.02 -12.10
CA LEU A 224 14.84 -16.22 -11.65
C LEU A 224 13.84 -15.29 -12.37
N ILE A 225 14.25 -14.09 -12.74
CA ILE A 225 13.37 -13.06 -13.30
C ILE A 225 13.41 -13.07 -14.83
N ASP A 226 14.59 -13.21 -15.42
CA ASP A 226 14.85 -12.96 -16.84
C ASP A 226 15.30 -14.21 -17.62
N GLY A 227 15.60 -15.31 -16.93
CA GLY A 227 15.99 -16.58 -17.55
C GLY A 227 17.50 -16.79 -17.67
N GLU A 228 17.88 -17.87 -18.37
CA GLU A 228 19.23 -18.45 -18.34
C GLU A 228 20.33 -17.49 -18.82
N ASP A 229 20.07 -16.70 -19.85
CA ASP A 229 21.05 -15.81 -20.48
C ASP A 229 21.24 -14.47 -19.76
N ALA A 230 20.41 -14.15 -18.77
CA ALA A 230 20.45 -12.87 -18.08
C ALA A 230 21.80 -12.63 -17.37
N THR A 231 22.15 -11.39 -17.05
CA THR A 231 23.36 -11.13 -16.25
C THR A 231 23.05 -10.32 -14.99
N ALA A 232 23.91 -10.46 -13.98
CA ALA A 232 23.82 -9.66 -12.75
C ALA A 232 23.87 -8.16 -13.05
N ALA A 233 24.74 -7.76 -13.98
CA ALA A 233 24.93 -6.36 -14.37
C ALA A 233 23.69 -5.79 -15.08
N GLU A 234 23.11 -6.54 -16.02
CA GLU A 234 21.91 -6.07 -16.73
C GLU A 234 20.71 -5.91 -15.79
N LEU A 235 20.51 -6.84 -14.85
CA LEU A 235 19.43 -6.74 -13.87
C LEU A 235 19.61 -5.51 -12.97
N GLU A 236 20.83 -5.31 -12.46
CA GLU A 236 21.16 -4.17 -11.60
C GLU A 236 20.97 -2.84 -12.34
N ASP A 237 21.54 -2.71 -13.54
CA ASP A 237 21.42 -1.51 -14.37
C ASP A 237 19.96 -1.24 -14.73
N ARG A 238 19.19 -2.28 -15.08
CA ARG A 238 17.77 -2.15 -15.37
C ARG A 238 17.01 -1.64 -14.15
N TYR A 239 17.23 -2.21 -12.98
CA TYR A 239 16.59 -1.77 -11.74
C TYR A 239 16.89 -0.30 -11.43
N LEU A 240 18.18 0.07 -11.41
CA LEU A 240 18.60 1.46 -11.12
C LEU A 240 18.08 2.46 -12.16
N LYS A 241 17.92 2.03 -13.42
CA LYS A 241 17.35 2.86 -14.49
C LYS A 241 15.85 3.07 -14.32
N VAL A 242 15.07 2.01 -14.08
CA VAL A 242 13.60 2.14 -13.96
C VAL A 242 13.20 2.90 -12.70
N THR A 243 13.91 2.70 -11.57
CA THR A 243 13.61 3.43 -10.33
C THR A 243 14.00 4.90 -10.42
N ARG A 244 15.07 5.26 -11.14
CA ARG A 244 15.40 6.67 -11.40
C ARG A 244 14.29 7.39 -12.17
N ARG A 245 13.74 6.75 -13.20
CA ARG A 245 12.64 7.31 -14.00
C ARG A 245 11.35 7.40 -13.20
N SER A 246 10.99 6.30 -12.53
CA SER A 246 9.86 6.25 -11.59
C SER A 246 9.95 7.34 -10.53
N ARG A 247 11.16 7.62 -10.01
CA ARG A 247 11.37 8.69 -9.04
C ARG A 247 11.03 10.07 -9.61
N THR A 248 11.50 10.40 -10.81
CA THR A 248 11.19 11.68 -11.44
C THR A 248 9.68 11.88 -11.60
N LEU A 249 8.97 10.85 -12.07
CA LEU A 249 7.51 10.90 -12.19
C LEU A 249 6.82 11.01 -10.83
N ALA A 250 7.29 10.25 -9.84
CA ALA A 250 6.73 10.31 -8.49
C ALA A 250 6.93 11.68 -7.84
N GLU A 251 8.06 12.35 -8.10
CA GLU A 251 8.30 13.71 -7.62
C GLU A 251 7.27 14.69 -8.22
N GLN A 252 7.06 14.63 -9.53
CA GLN A 252 6.09 15.45 -10.23
C GLN A 252 4.65 15.20 -9.75
N ILE A 253 4.23 13.93 -9.65
CA ILE A 253 2.87 13.57 -9.27
C ILE A 253 2.59 13.92 -7.80
N ILE A 254 3.50 13.59 -6.88
CA ILE A 254 3.25 13.70 -5.44
C ILE A 254 3.53 15.10 -4.89
N PHE A 255 4.56 15.78 -5.39
CA PHE A 255 5.02 17.07 -4.87
C PHE A 255 4.72 18.25 -5.81
N GLY A 256 4.44 18.00 -7.09
CA GLY A 256 4.26 19.04 -8.11
C GLY A 256 5.59 19.47 -8.76
N GLU A 257 5.54 20.44 -9.67
CA GLU A 257 6.70 20.88 -10.47
C GLU A 257 7.79 21.65 -9.67
N ASP A 258 7.54 21.99 -8.40
CA ASP A 258 8.46 22.74 -7.52
C ASP A 258 9.05 21.89 -6.36
N GLY A 259 9.01 20.56 -6.48
CA GLY A 259 9.51 19.60 -5.47
C GLY A 259 11.03 19.43 -5.43
#